data_AF-A0A6P0Z335-F1
#
_entry.id   AF-A0A6P0Z335-F1
#
_cell.length_a   1.000
_cell.length_b   1.000
_cell.length_c   1.000
_cell.angle_alpha   90.00
_cell.angle_beta   90.00
_cell.angle_gamma   90.00
#
_symmetry.space_group_name_H-M   'P 1'
#
loop_
_entity.id
_entity.type
_entity.pdbx_description
1 polymer ?
#
loop_
_entity_poly.entity_id
_entity_poly.type
_entity_poly.pdbx_seq_one_letter_code
_entity_poly.pdbx_strand_id
1 'polypeptide(L)'
;LGTQPSDQPFNSIIQLKQDQGIPRNPMLNSGAIALVSLISGHNSDARCSAFCHWLEERVGVSLKLDQTVLTSVRQLPNERNRTIARYLAQAKRLNGDIQTTLDVYEQVCCLSVTVETLARLGMLLVDRSLGINADHQRIVTTIMSTCGLYEESGNMAVTIGVPTKSGVSGAVLAVIPNQGAIACYSPPLNPTGNSVGGLFFLEKLSQHFNLSVFS
;
A
#
# COMPACT_ATOMS: atom_id res chain seq x y z
N LEU A 1 -6.28 4.85 -12.93
CA LEU A 1 -5.88 3.52 -12.42
C LEU A 1 -7.11 2.64 -12.42
N GLY A 2 -6.95 1.32 -12.55
CA GLY A 2 -8.07 0.41 -12.37
C GLY A 2 -8.40 0.17 -10.89
N THR A 3 -9.38 -0.70 -10.66
CA THR A 3 -9.79 -1.20 -9.33
C THR A 3 -9.96 -2.72 -9.31
N GLN A 4 -9.39 -3.42 -10.29
CA GLN A 4 -9.59 -4.86 -10.47
C GLN A 4 -8.52 -5.65 -9.73
N PRO A 5 -8.87 -6.80 -9.13
CA PRO A 5 -7.88 -7.72 -8.59
C PRO A 5 -6.97 -8.29 -9.68
N SER A 6 -5.88 -8.92 -9.25
CA SER A 6 -4.90 -9.60 -10.11
C SER A 6 -4.69 -11.01 -9.57
N ASP A 7 -4.71 -11.99 -10.47
CA ASP A 7 -4.29 -13.37 -10.21
C ASP A 7 -2.76 -13.54 -10.37
N GLN A 8 -2.09 -12.51 -10.90
CA GLN A 8 -0.64 -12.44 -11.04
C GLN A 8 0.01 -11.74 -9.83
N PRO A 9 1.31 -12.03 -9.56
CA PRO A 9 2.06 -11.39 -8.49
C PRO A 9 2.02 -9.87 -8.53
N PHE A 10 2.15 -9.25 -7.36
CA PHE A 10 2.07 -7.80 -7.15
C PHE A 10 3.04 -6.95 -7.99
N ASN A 11 4.06 -7.57 -8.57
CA ASN A 11 5.06 -6.96 -9.46
C ASN A 11 5.03 -7.52 -10.90
N SER A 12 3.90 -8.08 -11.33
CA SER A 12 3.76 -8.71 -12.65
C SER A 12 3.85 -7.71 -13.80
N ILE A 13 4.94 -7.81 -14.57
CA ILE A 13 5.14 -7.06 -15.81
C ILE A 13 4.25 -7.64 -16.92
N ILE A 14 4.02 -8.95 -16.94
CA ILE A 14 3.19 -9.62 -17.97
C ILE A 14 1.77 -9.06 -17.93
N GLN A 15 1.18 -8.99 -16.73
CA GLN A 15 -0.16 -8.43 -16.54
C GLN A 15 -0.22 -6.97 -17.02
N LEU A 16 0.76 -6.15 -16.62
CA LEU A 16 0.82 -4.75 -17.02
C LEU A 16 0.91 -4.58 -18.56
N LYS A 17 1.64 -5.46 -19.26
CA LYS A 17 1.70 -5.44 -20.73
C LYS A 17 0.37 -5.83 -21.36
N GLN A 18 -0.27 -6.88 -20.86
CA GLN A 18 -1.58 -7.32 -21.34
C GLN A 18 -2.64 -6.24 -21.17
N ASP A 19 -2.58 -5.50 -20.07
CA ASP A 19 -3.46 -4.36 -19.79
C ASP A 19 -3.00 -3.04 -20.44
N GLN A 20 -2.11 -3.11 -21.44
CA GLN A 20 -1.65 -1.97 -22.22
C GLN A 20 -1.07 -0.83 -21.37
N GLY A 21 -0.37 -1.18 -20.29
CA GLY A 21 0.23 -0.23 -19.37
C GLY A 21 -0.74 0.41 -18.39
N ILE A 22 -1.99 -0.05 -18.30
CA ILE A 22 -2.95 0.39 -17.28
C ILE A 22 -2.78 -0.50 -16.03
N PRO A 23 -2.37 0.05 -14.88
CA PRO A 23 -2.36 -0.73 -13.64
C PRO A 23 -3.76 -1.19 -13.25
N ARG A 24 -3.90 -2.49 -12.94
CA ARG A 24 -5.17 -3.09 -12.50
C ARG A 24 -5.73 -2.44 -11.25
N ASN A 25 -4.89 -2.09 -10.28
CA ASN A 25 -5.28 -1.43 -9.04
C ASN A 25 -4.06 -0.76 -8.37
N PRO A 26 -4.28 0.17 -7.41
CA PRO A 26 -3.19 0.87 -6.72
C PRO A 26 -2.41 0.03 -5.70
N MET A 27 -2.86 -1.18 -5.36
CA MET A 27 -2.18 -2.05 -4.38
C MET A 27 -1.02 -2.86 -4.97
N LEU A 28 -0.93 -2.93 -6.31
CA LEU A 28 0.21 -3.49 -7.04
C LEU A 28 1.31 -2.45 -7.21
N ASN A 29 2.56 -2.89 -7.42
CA ASN A 29 3.69 -1.99 -7.65
C ASN A 29 3.44 -1.02 -8.81
N SER A 30 2.83 -1.48 -9.90
CA SER A 30 2.51 -0.63 -11.06
C SER A 30 1.53 0.49 -10.73
N GLY A 31 0.55 0.21 -9.87
CA GLY A 31 -0.41 1.21 -9.42
C GLY A 31 0.21 2.18 -8.43
N ALA A 32 1.00 1.68 -7.48
CA ALA A 32 1.70 2.49 -6.50
C ALA A 32 2.74 3.43 -7.15
N ILE A 33 3.55 2.92 -8.09
CA ILE A 33 4.52 3.73 -8.86
C ILE A 33 3.81 4.83 -9.66
N ALA A 34 2.66 4.52 -10.28
CA ALA A 34 1.87 5.53 -10.97
C ALA A 34 1.29 6.58 -10.01
N LEU A 35 0.80 6.18 -8.83
CA LEU A 35 0.28 7.11 -7.82
C LEU A 35 1.33 8.06 -7.28
N VAL A 36 2.52 7.57 -6.91
CA VAL A 36 3.56 8.46 -6.33
C VAL A 36 4.05 9.51 -7.32
N SER A 37 3.90 9.26 -8.63
CA SER A 37 4.21 10.28 -9.65
C SER A 37 3.30 11.52 -9.56
N LEU A 38 2.11 11.38 -8.96
CA LEU A 38 1.16 12.48 -8.78
C LEU A 38 1.48 13.36 -7.57
N ILE A 39 2.41 12.95 -6.70
CA ILE A 39 2.81 13.75 -5.53
C ILE A 39 3.58 14.97 -6.03
N SER A 40 3.09 16.16 -5.65
CA SER A 40 3.69 17.43 -6.04
C SER A 40 5.03 17.68 -5.34
N GLY A 41 5.98 18.24 -6.06
CA GLY A 41 7.29 18.63 -5.54
C GLY A 41 8.34 18.72 -6.65
N HIS A 42 9.37 19.53 -6.40
CA HIS A 42 10.39 19.86 -7.40
C HIS A 42 11.45 18.76 -7.58
N ASN A 43 11.62 17.88 -6.60
CA ASN A 43 12.48 16.69 -6.65
C ASN A 43 11.87 15.56 -5.79
N SER A 44 12.54 14.41 -5.74
CA SER A 44 12.05 13.24 -5.01
C SER A 44 11.95 13.45 -3.50
N ASP A 45 12.96 14.04 -2.88
CA ASP A 45 12.98 14.33 -1.45
C ASP A 45 11.83 15.27 -1.05
N ALA A 46 11.62 16.35 -1.79
CA ALA A 46 10.54 17.30 -1.54
C ALA A 46 9.15 16.65 -1.69
N ARG A 47 8.99 15.72 -2.64
CA ARG A 47 7.74 14.95 -2.81
C ARG A 47 7.51 14.01 -1.63
N CYS A 48 8.54 13.27 -1.21
CA CYS A 48 8.46 12.38 -0.06
C CYS A 48 8.15 13.17 1.22
N SER A 49 8.88 14.26 1.49
CA SER A 49 8.64 15.13 2.63
C SER A 49 7.23 15.73 2.63
N ALA A 50 6.73 16.17 1.46
CA ALA A 50 5.35 16.67 1.36
C ALA A 50 4.31 15.59 1.69
N PHE A 51 4.54 14.34 1.26
CA PHE A 51 3.67 13.21 1.60
C PHE A 51 3.73 12.88 3.09
N CYS A 52 4.94 12.82 3.68
CA CYS A 52 5.11 12.61 5.12
C CYS A 52 4.40 13.70 5.92
N HIS A 53 4.66 14.97 5.60
CA HIS A 53 4.03 16.10 6.29
C HIS A 53 2.50 16.03 6.22
N TRP A 54 1.95 15.72 5.04
CA TRP A 54 0.50 15.57 4.86
C TRP A 54 -0.11 14.47 5.75
N LEU A 55 0.61 13.37 6.00
CA LEU A 55 0.21 12.31 6.92
C LEU A 55 0.33 12.77 8.38
N GLU A 56 1.51 13.28 8.74
CA GLU A 56 1.84 13.71 10.11
C GLU A 56 0.87 14.75 10.64
N GLU A 57 0.53 15.77 9.84
CA GLU A 57 -0.45 16.81 10.19
C GLU A 57 -1.82 16.26 10.56
N ARG A 58 -2.22 15.12 9.97
CA ARG A 58 -3.55 14.54 10.19
C ARG A 58 -3.57 13.58 11.36
N VAL A 59 -2.56 12.73 11.50
CA VAL A 59 -2.59 11.67 12.51
C VAL A 59 -1.76 11.98 13.77
N GLY A 60 -1.04 13.10 13.77
CA GLY A 60 -0.23 13.55 14.92
C GLY A 60 0.93 12.60 15.22
N VAL A 61 1.57 12.05 14.19
CA VAL A 61 2.75 11.18 14.32
C VAL A 61 3.96 11.82 13.66
N SER A 62 5.15 11.28 13.89
CA SER A 62 6.35 11.62 13.12
C SER A 62 6.82 10.39 12.33
N LEU A 63 6.91 10.55 11.02
CA LEU A 63 7.39 9.55 10.08
C LEU A 63 8.87 9.77 9.83
N LYS A 64 9.64 8.69 9.83
CA LYS A 64 11.08 8.74 9.60
C LYS A 64 11.43 7.89 8.40
N LEU A 65 12.19 8.46 7.48
CA LEU A 65 12.82 7.71 6.40
C LEU A 65 13.97 6.88 6.98
N ASP A 66 13.93 5.55 6.78
CA ASP A 66 15.03 4.68 7.15
C ASP A 66 16.14 4.78 6.10
N GLN A 67 17.13 5.62 6.40
CA GLN A 67 18.24 5.87 5.49
C GLN A 67 19.10 4.61 5.26
N THR A 68 19.16 3.69 6.23
CA THR A 68 19.91 2.44 6.11
C THR A 68 19.24 1.52 5.11
N VAL A 69 17.92 1.32 5.24
CA VAL A 69 17.13 0.51 4.31
C VAL A 69 17.12 1.14 2.92
N LEU A 70 16.92 2.47 2.81
CA LEU A 70 16.94 3.17 1.53
C LEU A 70 18.30 3.04 0.82
N THR A 71 19.41 3.15 1.56
CA THR A 71 20.75 2.93 1.00
C THR A 71 20.89 1.51 0.46
N SER A 72 20.40 0.51 1.19
CA SER A 72 20.41 -0.89 0.76
C SER A 72 19.57 -1.11 -0.51
N VAL A 73 18.36 -0.53 -0.59
CA VAL A 73 17.49 -0.60 -1.77
C VAL A 73 18.17 0.02 -2.99
N ARG A 74 18.83 1.18 -2.83
CA ARG A 74 19.54 1.87 -3.91
C ARG A 74 20.81 1.15 -4.38
N GLN A 75 21.47 0.38 -3.51
CA GLN A 75 22.64 -0.43 -3.87
C GLN A 75 22.29 -1.62 -4.76
N LEU A 76 21.07 -2.16 -4.65
CA LEU A 76 20.58 -3.27 -5.47
C LEU A 76 19.27 -2.88 -6.15
N PRO A 77 19.33 -2.07 -7.23
CA PRO A 77 18.14 -1.55 -7.90
C PRO A 77 17.17 -2.66 -8.33
N ASN A 78 15.88 -2.45 -8.09
CA ASN A 78 14.86 -3.41 -8.46
C ASN A 78 14.52 -3.30 -9.96
N GLU A 79 15.13 -4.17 -10.79
CA GLU A 79 14.92 -4.17 -12.24
C GLU A 79 13.45 -4.40 -12.66
N ARG A 80 12.65 -5.09 -11.84
CA ARG A 80 11.21 -5.24 -12.11
C ARG A 80 10.50 -3.90 -11.99
N ASN A 81 10.74 -3.14 -10.92
CA ASN A 81 10.15 -1.80 -10.75
C ASN A 81 10.64 -0.84 -11.85
N ARG A 82 11.92 -0.90 -12.24
CA ARG A 82 12.42 -0.12 -13.38
C ARG A 82 11.69 -0.46 -14.68
N THR A 83 11.44 -1.73 -14.94
CA THR A 83 10.70 -2.18 -16.12
C THR A 83 9.24 -1.75 -16.08
N ILE A 84 8.58 -1.86 -14.92
CA ILE A 84 7.23 -1.36 -14.69
C ILE A 84 7.17 0.14 -15.01
N ALA A 85 8.08 0.95 -14.44
CA ALA A 85 8.10 2.39 -14.66
C ALA A 85 8.32 2.77 -16.14
N ARG A 86 9.18 2.05 -16.88
CA ARG A 86 9.34 2.24 -18.33
C ARG A 86 8.04 1.97 -19.09
N TYR A 87 7.32 0.90 -18.77
CA TYR A 87 6.03 0.60 -19.38
C TYR A 87 4.97 1.65 -19.05
N LEU A 88 4.90 2.11 -17.81
CA LEU A 88 4.00 3.19 -17.40
C LEU A 88 4.31 4.50 -18.15
N ALA A 89 5.59 4.84 -18.31
CA ALA A 89 6.00 6.02 -19.06
C ALA A 89 5.60 5.92 -20.55
N GLN A 90 5.85 4.77 -21.19
CA GLN A 90 5.44 4.52 -22.57
C GLN A 90 3.92 4.65 -22.75
N ALA A 91 3.14 4.17 -21.77
CA ALA A 91 1.69 4.28 -21.75
C ALA A 91 1.18 5.65 -21.25
N LYS A 92 2.07 6.64 -21.03
CA LYS A 92 1.74 7.99 -20.53
C LYS A 92 0.97 7.97 -19.19
N ARG A 93 1.39 7.09 -18.27
CA ARG A 93 0.79 6.90 -16.94
C ARG A 93 1.64 7.45 -15.79
N LEU A 94 2.77 8.10 -16.09
CA LEU A 94 3.59 8.79 -15.09
C LEU A 94 3.47 10.31 -15.28
N ASN A 95 3.43 11.03 -14.17
CA ASN A 95 3.58 12.48 -14.14
C ASN A 95 5.01 12.85 -13.71
N GLY A 96 5.88 13.11 -14.69
CA GLY A 96 7.31 13.35 -14.50
C GLY A 96 8.17 12.22 -15.07
N ASP A 97 9.46 12.26 -14.77
CA ASP A 97 10.42 11.28 -15.28
C ASP A 97 10.45 10.01 -14.42
N ILE A 98 10.98 8.94 -15.03
CA ILE A 98 11.07 7.61 -14.42
C ILE A 98 11.96 7.61 -13.18
N GLN A 99 13.08 8.33 -13.21
CA GLN A 99 14.08 8.25 -12.15
C GLN A 99 13.57 8.92 -10.88
N THR A 100 13.04 10.14 -10.98
CA THR A 100 12.42 10.82 -9.84
C THR A 100 11.21 10.05 -9.31
N THR A 101 10.37 9.49 -10.19
CA THR A 101 9.20 8.70 -9.74
C THR A 101 9.61 7.47 -8.94
N LEU A 102 10.60 6.71 -9.42
CA LEU A 102 11.10 5.53 -8.71
C LEU A 102 11.77 5.90 -7.40
N ASP A 103 12.50 7.01 -7.36
CA ASP A 103 13.14 7.46 -6.13
C ASP A 103 12.09 7.85 -5.06
N VAL A 104 11.01 8.54 -5.43
CA VAL A 104 9.89 8.79 -4.51
C VAL A 104 9.26 7.49 -4.03
N TYR A 105 9.02 6.54 -4.94
CA TYR A 105 8.46 5.24 -4.59
C TYR A 105 9.32 4.51 -3.55
N GLU A 106 10.64 4.46 -3.77
CA GLU A 106 11.60 3.81 -2.87
C GLU A 106 11.65 4.52 -1.51
N GLN A 107 11.68 5.86 -1.49
CA GLN A 107 11.64 6.62 -0.24
C GLN A 107 10.36 6.33 0.57
N VAL A 108 9.18 6.35 -0.06
CA VAL A 108 7.91 6.05 0.60
C VAL A 108 7.89 4.60 1.14
N CYS A 109 8.44 3.64 0.40
CA CYS A 109 8.56 2.25 0.87
C CYS A 109 9.57 2.06 2.00
N CYS A 110 10.49 3.00 2.22
CA CYS A 110 11.49 2.97 3.28
C CYS A 110 11.11 3.81 4.51
N LEU A 111 9.86 4.29 4.60
CA LEU A 111 9.36 4.91 5.82
C LEU A 111 9.28 3.88 6.95
N SER A 112 9.94 4.17 8.06
CA SER A 112 9.94 3.36 9.27
C SER A 112 8.86 3.84 10.22
N VAL A 113 8.03 2.89 10.67
CA VAL A 113 6.88 3.15 11.54
C VAL A 113 6.77 2.06 12.60
N THR A 114 6.23 2.43 13.77
CA THR A 114 5.80 1.46 14.78
C THR A 114 4.43 0.89 14.45
N VAL A 115 4.05 -0.22 15.08
CA VAL A 115 2.67 -0.76 14.98
C VAL A 115 1.63 0.28 15.40
N GLU A 116 1.90 1.05 16.45
CA GLU A 116 1.03 2.15 16.88
C GLU A 116 0.89 3.23 15.79
N THR A 117 2.00 3.64 15.19
CA THR A 117 1.99 4.63 14.09
C THR A 117 1.19 4.10 12.90
N LEU A 118 1.36 2.83 12.54
CA LEU A 118 0.61 2.20 11.46
C LEU A 118 -0.90 2.16 11.75
N ALA A 119 -1.31 1.85 12.98
CA ALA A 119 -2.71 1.90 13.40
C ALA A 119 -3.28 3.32 13.30
N ARG A 120 -2.51 4.34 13.74
CA ARG A 120 -2.90 5.76 13.60
C ARG A 120 -3.05 6.18 12.14
N LEU A 121 -2.15 5.75 11.26
CA LEU A 121 -2.29 5.97 9.81
C LEU A 121 -3.55 5.32 9.25
N GLY A 122 -3.92 4.13 9.74
CA GLY A 122 -5.18 3.47 9.40
C GLY A 122 -6.43 4.28 9.73
N MET A 123 -6.38 5.14 10.76
CA MET A 123 -7.51 6.00 11.13
C MET A 123 -7.87 7.01 10.03
N LEU A 124 -6.97 7.34 9.10
CA LEU A 124 -7.30 8.17 7.92
C LEU A 124 -8.42 7.57 7.06
N LEU A 125 -8.59 6.24 7.13
CA LEU A 125 -9.61 5.50 6.39
C LEU A 125 -10.91 5.28 7.17
N VAL A 126 -10.98 5.78 8.41
CA VAL A 126 -12.11 5.61 9.33
C VAL A 126 -12.66 6.94 9.81
N ASP A 127 -11.77 7.79 10.33
CA ASP A 127 -12.13 9.05 10.97
C ASP A 127 -12.27 10.16 9.93
N ARG A 128 -13.51 10.62 9.75
CA ARG A 128 -13.85 11.68 8.80
C ARG A 128 -13.35 13.06 9.24
N SER A 129 -13.07 13.25 10.53
CA SER A 129 -12.56 14.52 11.06
C SER A 129 -11.13 14.82 10.59
N LEU A 130 -10.40 13.78 10.13
CA LEU A 130 -9.04 13.89 9.59
C LEU A 130 -8.99 14.45 8.15
N GLY A 131 -10.12 14.94 7.63
CA GLY A 131 -10.16 15.68 6.37
C GLY A 131 -10.04 14.82 5.12
N ILE A 132 -10.33 13.51 5.21
CA ILE A 132 -10.44 12.64 4.04
C ILE A 132 -11.91 12.53 3.64
N ASN A 133 -12.21 12.80 2.36
CA ASN A 133 -13.56 12.66 1.83
C ASN A 133 -14.06 11.20 2.00
N ALA A 134 -15.30 11.04 2.46
CA ALA A 134 -15.91 9.73 2.71
C ALA A 134 -15.91 8.82 1.47
N ASP A 135 -16.07 9.37 0.26
CA ASP A 135 -15.96 8.59 -0.97
C ASP A 135 -14.55 8.09 -1.23
N HIS A 136 -13.52 8.88 -0.90
CA HIS A 136 -12.13 8.43 -1.00
C HIS A 136 -11.83 7.31 0.01
N GLN A 137 -12.29 7.45 1.26
CA GLN A 137 -12.17 6.39 2.27
C GLN A 137 -12.85 5.09 1.80
N ARG A 138 -14.07 5.20 1.25
CA ARG A 138 -14.82 4.07 0.68
C ARG A 138 -14.08 3.41 -0.49
N ILE A 139 -13.55 4.21 -1.43
CA ILE A 139 -12.79 3.68 -2.58
C ILE A 139 -11.56 2.92 -2.09
N VAL A 140 -10.76 3.51 -1.20
CA VAL A 140 -9.52 2.88 -0.71
C VAL A 140 -9.83 1.59 0.05
N THR A 141 -10.80 1.60 0.96
CA THR A 141 -11.18 0.40 1.74
C THR A 141 -11.80 -0.69 0.87
N THR A 142 -12.57 -0.34 -0.16
CA THR A 142 -13.10 -1.31 -1.14
C THR A 142 -11.96 -1.98 -1.93
N ILE A 143 -10.98 -1.20 -2.39
CA ILE A 143 -9.81 -1.74 -3.09
C ILE A 143 -8.95 -2.57 -2.14
N MET A 144 -8.76 -2.16 -0.88
CA MET A 144 -8.04 -2.96 0.12
C MET A 144 -8.69 -4.33 0.31
N SER A 145 -10.02 -4.38 0.38
CA SER A 145 -10.77 -5.63 0.59
C SER A 145 -10.60 -6.64 -0.55
N THR A 146 -10.36 -6.14 -1.78
CA THR A 146 -10.29 -6.98 -2.99
C THR A 146 -8.89 -7.19 -3.53
N CYS A 147 -7.93 -6.32 -3.17
CA CYS A 147 -6.60 -6.27 -3.77
C CYS A 147 -5.45 -6.16 -2.74
N GLY A 148 -5.74 -5.90 -1.46
CA GLY A 148 -4.73 -5.50 -0.49
C GLY A 148 -3.80 -6.64 -0.03
N LEU A 149 -4.20 -7.89 -0.22
CA LEU A 149 -3.42 -9.10 0.06
C LEU A 149 -3.04 -9.85 -1.23
N TYR A 150 -3.00 -9.11 -2.35
CA TYR A 150 -2.62 -9.62 -3.66
C TYR A 150 -3.50 -10.81 -4.09
N GLU A 151 -2.91 -11.91 -4.55
CA GLU A 151 -3.59 -13.13 -4.99
C GLU A 151 -4.49 -13.74 -3.88
N GLU A 152 -4.18 -13.49 -2.61
CA GLU A 152 -4.93 -14.06 -1.48
C GLU A 152 -6.13 -13.21 -1.05
N SER A 153 -6.31 -12.01 -1.61
CA SER A 153 -7.37 -11.07 -1.18
C SER A 153 -8.76 -11.69 -1.21
N GLY A 154 -9.09 -12.48 -2.23
CA GLY A 154 -10.39 -13.14 -2.34
C GLY A 154 -10.64 -14.15 -1.23
N ASN A 155 -9.66 -15.02 -0.94
CA ASN A 155 -9.77 -16.00 0.14
C ASN A 155 -9.82 -15.31 1.51
N MET A 156 -9.00 -14.29 1.71
CA MET A 156 -8.93 -13.55 2.97
C MET A 156 -10.17 -12.70 3.22
N ALA A 157 -10.87 -12.25 2.18
CA ALA A 157 -12.17 -11.61 2.32
C ALA A 157 -13.23 -12.57 2.91
N VAL A 158 -13.13 -13.87 2.63
CA VAL A 158 -14.04 -14.89 3.20
C VAL A 158 -13.64 -15.25 4.64
N THR A 159 -12.34 -15.36 4.93
CA THR A 159 -11.87 -15.83 6.25
C THR A 159 -11.74 -14.72 7.29
N ILE A 160 -11.24 -13.55 6.89
CA ILE A 160 -11.00 -12.39 7.76
C ILE A 160 -12.13 -11.37 7.63
N GLY A 161 -12.59 -11.10 6.40
CA GLY A 161 -13.78 -10.25 6.18
C GLY A 161 -13.61 -8.76 6.45
N VAL A 162 -12.38 -8.24 6.56
CA VAL A 162 -12.14 -6.79 6.72
C VAL A 162 -11.10 -6.26 5.73
N PRO A 163 -11.23 -5.00 5.27
CA PRO A 163 -10.25 -4.37 4.39
C PRO A 163 -8.84 -4.45 4.99
N THR A 164 -7.92 -5.12 4.29
CA THR A 164 -6.58 -5.43 4.83
C THR A 164 -5.49 -5.18 3.79
N LYS A 165 -4.35 -4.63 4.21
CA LYS A 165 -3.12 -4.53 3.41
C LYS A 165 -1.94 -5.15 4.17
N SER A 166 -1.17 -6.00 3.49
CA SER A 166 0.14 -6.48 3.98
C SER A 166 1.30 -5.79 3.28
N GLY A 167 2.40 -5.60 4.01
CA GLY A 167 3.70 -5.21 3.45
C GLY A 167 4.70 -6.38 3.50
N VAL A 168 5.67 -6.39 2.59
CA VAL A 168 6.75 -7.40 2.56
C VAL A 168 7.73 -7.26 3.73
N SER A 169 7.59 -6.23 4.56
CA SER A 169 8.27 -6.15 5.85
C SER A 169 7.66 -7.08 6.90
N GLY A 170 6.44 -7.58 6.68
CA GLY A 170 5.66 -8.31 7.67
C GLY A 170 4.65 -7.45 8.44
N ALA A 171 4.55 -6.16 8.11
CA ALA A 171 3.51 -5.28 8.65
C ALA A 171 2.15 -5.56 8.00
N VAL A 172 1.08 -5.55 8.78
CA VAL A 172 -0.31 -5.67 8.31
C VAL A 172 -1.14 -4.55 8.91
N LEU A 173 -1.99 -3.95 8.07
CA LEU A 173 -2.99 -2.96 8.46
C LEU A 173 -4.37 -3.45 8.04
N ALA A 174 -5.32 -3.46 8.97
CA ALA A 174 -6.72 -3.73 8.72
C ALA A 174 -7.59 -2.56 9.17
N VAL A 175 -8.67 -2.29 8.43
CA VAL A 175 -9.61 -1.21 8.71
C VAL A 175 -10.95 -1.81 9.08
N ILE A 176 -11.47 -1.44 10.24
CA ILE A 176 -12.80 -1.82 10.70
C ILE A 176 -13.72 -0.61 10.46
N PRO A 177 -14.59 -0.64 9.44
CA PRO A 177 -15.39 0.52 9.06
C PRO A 177 -16.16 1.09 10.25
N ASN A 178 -16.07 2.41 10.40
CA ASN A 178 -16.70 3.19 11.48
C ASN A 178 -16.25 2.86 12.92
N GLN A 179 -15.24 2.00 13.13
CA GLN A 179 -14.77 1.62 14.47
C GLN A 179 -13.31 1.98 14.71
N GLY A 180 -12.41 1.61 13.78
CA GLY A 180 -10.99 1.90 13.95
C GLY A 180 -10.09 1.09 13.01
N ALA A 181 -8.81 1.06 13.34
CA ALA A 181 -7.80 0.32 12.59
C ALA A 181 -7.01 -0.63 13.50
N ILE A 182 -6.65 -1.78 12.94
CA ILE A 182 -5.82 -2.79 13.59
C ILE A 182 -4.51 -2.87 12.83
N ALA A 183 -3.39 -2.80 13.53
CA ALA A 183 -2.07 -3.02 12.94
C ALA A 183 -1.34 -4.13 13.70
N CYS A 184 -0.54 -4.91 12.98
CA CYS A 184 0.36 -5.89 13.58
C CYS A 184 1.63 -6.04 12.73
N TYR A 185 2.65 -6.69 13.29
CA TYR A 185 3.93 -6.90 12.64
C TYR A 185 4.46 -8.30 12.96
N SER A 186 4.73 -9.09 11.92
CA SER A 186 5.37 -10.38 12.02
C SER A 186 6.17 -10.65 10.73
N PRO A 187 7.52 -10.66 10.77
CA PRO A 187 8.37 -10.73 9.58
C PRO A 187 8.17 -11.95 8.66
N PRO A 188 7.91 -13.18 9.16
CA PRO A 188 7.75 -14.34 8.29
C PRO A 188 6.61 -14.18 7.29
N LEU A 189 6.92 -14.34 5.99
CA LEU A 189 5.97 -14.21 4.89
C LEU A 189 5.59 -15.55 4.29
N ASN A 190 4.37 -15.63 3.76
CA ASN A 190 3.94 -16.73 2.91
C ASN A 190 4.46 -16.54 1.46
N PRO A 191 4.22 -17.50 0.54
CA PRO A 191 4.71 -17.41 -0.84
C PRO A 191 4.20 -16.21 -1.65
N THR A 192 3.07 -15.61 -1.26
CA THR A 192 2.49 -14.42 -1.93
C THR A 192 2.98 -13.10 -1.31
N GLY A 193 3.84 -13.16 -0.29
CA GLY A 193 4.46 -11.99 0.33
C GLY A 193 3.64 -11.36 1.45
N ASN A 194 2.67 -12.08 2.00
CA ASN A 194 1.86 -11.63 3.12
C ASN A 194 2.37 -12.19 4.46
N SER A 195 2.23 -11.43 5.55
CA SER A 195 2.67 -11.85 6.89
C SER A 195 1.86 -13.05 7.42
N VAL A 196 2.52 -14.18 7.68
CA VAL A 196 1.86 -15.40 8.18
C VAL A 196 1.25 -15.16 9.56
N GLY A 197 2.07 -14.67 10.49
CA GLY A 197 1.64 -14.41 11.87
C GLY A 197 0.64 -13.26 11.95
N GLY A 198 0.82 -12.22 11.13
CA GLY A 198 -0.07 -11.07 11.10
C GLY A 198 -1.48 -11.42 10.62
N LEU A 199 -1.59 -12.19 9.53
CA LEU A 199 -2.88 -12.64 9.02
C LEU A 199 -3.56 -13.63 9.96
N PHE A 200 -2.82 -14.57 10.54
CA PHE A 200 -3.38 -15.50 11.54
C PHE A 200 -3.96 -14.75 12.74
N PHE A 201 -3.24 -13.77 13.28
CA PHE A 201 -3.71 -12.94 14.38
C PHE A 201 -5.00 -12.18 14.01
N LEU A 202 -5.02 -11.57 12.82
CA LEU A 202 -6.17 -10.81 12.35
C LEU A 202 -7.40 -11.70 12.13
N GLU A 203 -7.21 -12.91 11.60
CA GLU A 203 -8.28 -13.91 11.48
C GLU A 203 -8.89 -14.24 12.84
N LYS A 204 -8.06 -14.49 13.86
CA LYS A 204 -8.55 -14.78 15.22
C LYS A 204 -9.28 -13.63 15.86
N LEU A 205 -8.80 -12.39 15.68
CA LEU A 205 -9.52 -11.21 16.13
C LEU A 205 -10.88 -11.05 15.44
N SER A 206 -10.90 -11.20 14.11
CA SER A 206 -12.13 -11.04 13.33
C SER A 206 -13.20 -12.06 13.74
N GLN A 207 -12.81 -13.33 13.91
CA GLN A 207 -13.70 -14.40 14.38
C GLN A 207 -14.18 -14.16 15.82
N HIS A 208 -13.28 -13.75 16.72
CA HIS A 208 -13.63 -13.55 18.12
C HIS A 208 -14.58 -12.37 18.35
N PHE A 209 -14.40 -11.28 17.59
CA PHE A 209 -15.17 -10.04 17.74
C PHE A 209 -16.25 -9.86 16.67
N ASN A 210 -16.45 -10.83 15.78
CA ASN A 210 -17.37 -10.76 14.64
C ASN A 210 -17.16 -9.49 13.78
N LEU A 211 -15.92 -9.23 13.37
CA LEU A 211 -15.55 -7.99 12.69
C LEU A 211 -15.85 -7.96 11.18
N SER A 212 -16.23 -9.11 10.58
CA SER A 212 -16.48 -9.21 9.15
C SER A 212 -17.51 -8.17 8.67
N VAL A 213 -17.19 -7.46 7.59
CA VAL A 213 -18.12 -6.53 6.93
C VAL A 213 -19.09 -7.24 6.01
N PHE A 214 -18.81 -8.50 5.69
CA PHE A 214 -19.67 -9.38 4.92
C PHE A 214 -20.47 -10.22 5.92
N SER A 215 -21.76 -9.92 6.02
CA SER A 215 -22.75 -10.67 6.80
C SER A 215 -23.93 -11.07 5.93
#